data_AF-A0A6N9EJU3-F1
#
_entry.id   AF-A0A6N9EJU3-F1
#
_cell.length_a   1.000
_cell.length_b   1.000
_cell.length_c   1.000
_cell.angle_alpha   90.00
_cell.angle_beta   90.00
_cell.angle_gamma   90.00
#
_symmetry.space_group_name_H-M   'P 1'
#
loop_
_entity.id
_entity.type
_entity.pdbx_description
1 polymer ?
#
loop_
_entity_poly.entity_id
_entity_poly.type
_entity_poly.pdbx_seq_one_letter_code
_entity_poly.pdbx_strand_id
1 'polypeptide(L)'
;MRIRNEWSRQIVQFIHERHTLKPVRSEDVSEQRRHLWWAAVKWPMYAVAVMPALVAAGWLLGPGRSAWRLQPQQLVVFLLAAVLLLAWENLCNDYFDAQTGIDIRKPHSVIQLTGAPSVVFFGAQLCCVLGLLLMAQVAMASSWWLLVLVLAACCCGYLYQGPPFRLGYQGLGEPLCWLAFGPLATAAALVGLGAPAPGLEGGGGGPLNLSLASQLGCGPALATTLVLFCSHFHQVEDDVAHGKRSPVQRLGTGRAAALVPCFVALALLAEVVPVAWGGGWPPTALLAVASFPVAVPLIRLLGRHHHQPERIRHSKFLALRFQMVNGVLFAGGLALGGLSVAS
;
A
#
# COMPACT_ATOMS: atom_id res chain seq x y z
N MET A 1 33.51 -61.38 2.52
CA MET A 1 34.42 -60.22 2.41
C MET A 1 34.02 -59.20 1.31
N ARG A 2 32.75 -59.16 0.85
CA ARG A 2 32.31 -58.34 -0.32
C ARG A 2 31.54 -57.05 0.06
N ILE A 3 30.98 -56.99 1.27
CA ILE A 3 30.12 -55.87 1.76
C ILE A 3 30.95 -54.62 2.12
N ARG A 4 32.22 -54.78 2.51
CA ARG A 4 33.09 -53.65 2.91
C ARG A 4 33.51 -52.74 1.74
N ASN A 5 33.35 -53.20 0.50
CA ASN A 5 33.75 -52.48 -0.72
C ASN A 5 32.63 -51.59 -1.29
N GLU A 6 31.35 -51.85 -1.00
CA GLU A 6 30.25 -50.98 -1.45
C GLU A 6 30.07 -49.77 -0.53
N TRP A 7 30.21 -49.97 0.78
CA TRP A 7 30.13 -48.88 1.77
C TRP A 7 31.25 -47.85 1.59
N SER A 8 32.47 -48.32 1.31
CA SER A 8 33.61 -47.45 1.01
C SER A 8 33.45 -46.72 -0.33
N ARG A 9 32.82 -47.34 -1.35
CA ARG A 9 32.47 -46.65 -2.60
C ARG A 9 31.39 -45.59 -2.40
N GLN A 10 30.35 -45.87 -1.62
CA GLN A 10 29.30 -44.90 -1.31
C GLN A 10 29.83 -43.71 -0.49
N ILE A 11 30.73 -43.94 0.45
CA ILE A 11 31.40 -42.86 1.19
C ILE A 11 32.29 -42.01 0.26
N VAL A 12 33.09 -42.66 -0.59
CA VAL A 12 33.95 -41.93 -1.55
C VAL A 12 33.10 -41.14 -2.54
N GLN A 13 31.98 -41.69 -3.00
CA GLN A 13 31.04 -41.01 -3.89
C GLN A 13 30.31 -39.86 -3.19
N PHE A 14 29.90 -40.03 -1.93
CA PHE A 14 29.31 -38.96 -1.10
C PHE A 14 30.30 -37.83 -0.78
N ILE A 15 31.58 -38.17 -0.53
CA ILE A 15 32.66 -37.19 -0.33
C ILE A 15 32.96 -36.46 -1.65
N HIS A 16 32.97 -37.17 -2.79
CA HIS A 16 33.17 -36.56 -4.10
C HIS A 16 32.00 -35.63 -4.48
N GLU A 17 30.75 -36.02 -4.17
CA GLU A 17 29.56 -35.19 -4.39
C GLU A 17 29.59 -33.92 -3.54
N ARG A 18 30.03 -33.98 -2.27
CA ARG A 18 30.22 -32.77 -1.43
C ARG A 18 31.28 -31.82 -1.96
N HIS A 19 32.28 -32.32 -2.68
CA HIS A 19 33.28 -31.49 -3.37
C HIS A 19 32.83 -30.97 -4.75
N THR A 20 31.68 -31.44 -5.26
CA THR A 20 31.05 -30.92 -6.49
C THR A 20 29.92 -29.93 -6.26
N LEU A 21 29.61 -29.58 -5.01
CA LEU A 21 28.84 -28.37 -4.73
C LEU A 21 29.71 -27.20 -5.17
N LYS A 22 29.41 -26.68 -6.36
CA LYS A 22 30.03 -25.45 -6.86
C LYS A 22 29.96 -24.42 -5.72
N PRO A 23 31.08 -23.82 -5.30
CA PRO A 23 31.01 -22.73 -4.34
C PRO A 23 30.06 -21.69 -4.94
N VAL A 24 29.00 -21.36 -4.20
CA VAL A 24 28.11 -20.27 -4.59
C VAL A 24 29.00 -19.06 -4.79
N ARG A 25 29.04 -18.52 -6.01
CA ARG A 25 29.96 -17.42 -6.30
C ARG A 25 29.60 -16.25 -5.37
N SER A 26 30.60 -15.52 -4.90
CA SER A 26 30.38 -14.32 -4.09
C SER A 26 29.45 -13.32 -4.78
N GLU A 27 29.49 -13.29 -6.12
CA GLU A 27 28.56 -12.54 -6.97
C GLU A 27 27.11 -13.03 -6.83
N ASP A 28 26.85 -14.34 -6.87
CA ASP A 28 25.50 -14.92 -6.69
C ASP A 28 24.93 -14.61 -5.31
N VAL A 29 25.77 -14.67 -4.25
CA VAL A 29 25.38 -14.28 -2.89
C VAL A 29 25.07 -12.78 -2.82
N SER A 30 25.87 -11.96 -3.50
CA SER A 30 25.68 -10.50 -3.54
C SER A 30 24.40 -10.11 -4.30
N GLU A 31 24.08 -10.80 -5.40
CA GLU A 31 22.85 -10.59 -6.17
C GLU A 31 21.62 -11.06 -5.41
N GLN A 32 21.68 -12.24 -4.77
CA GLN A 32 20.61 -12.71 -3.89
C GLN A 32 20.37 -11.71 -2.74
N ARG A 33 21.43 -11.20 -2.11
CA ARG A 33 21.31 -10.22 -1.04
C ARG A 33 20.73 -8.90 -1.53
N ARG A 34 21.14 -8.41 -2.71
CA ARG A 34 20.55 -7.24 -3.37
C ARG A 34 19.06 -7.45 -3.64
N HIS A 35 18.68 -8.60 -4.20
CA HIS A 35 17.27 -8.92 -4.48
C HIS A 35 16.43 -8.97 -3.20
N LEU A 36 16.97 -9.51 -2.10
CA LEU A 36 16.31 -9.49 -0.79
C LEU A 36 16.14 -8.06 -0.24
N TRP A 37 17.15 -7.19 -0.37
CA TRP A 37 17.03 -5.79 0.02
C TRP A 37 15.99 -5.04 -0.80
N TRP A 38 15.92 -5.27 -2.12
CA TRP A 38 14.87 -4.71 -2.96
C TRP A 38 13.47 -5.18 -2.53
N ALA A 39 13.33 -6.46 -2.18
CA ALA A 39 12.08 -7.00 -1.65
C ALA A 39 11.74 -6.43 -0.26
N ALA A 40 12.73 -6.15 0.58
CA ALA A 40 12.56 -5.62 1.94
C ALA A 40 12.21 -4.13 1.97
N VAL A 41 12.80 -3.33 1.06
CA VAL A 41 12.42 -1.92 0.88
C VAL A 41 10.96 -1.83 0.44
N LYS A 42 10.42 -2.84 -0.24
CA LYS A 42 9.03 -2.88 -0.74
C LYS A 42 8.73 -1.66 -1.62
N TRP A 43 9.70 -1.16 -2.40
CA TRP A 43 9.62 0.11 -3.15
C TRP A 43 8.30 0.32 -3.92
N PRO A 44 7.75 -0.70 -4.64
CA PRO A 44 6.47 -0.53 -5.32
C PRO A 44 5.31 -0.19 -4.38
N MET A 45 5.32 -0.66 -3.12
CA MET A 45 4.25 -0.41 -2.16
C MET A 45 4.10 1.05 -1.79
N TYR A 46 5.12 1.90 -1.95
CA TYR A 46 4.98 3.33 -1.62
C TYR A 46 4.02 4.10 -2.52
N ALA A 47 3.57 3.52 -3.64
CA ALA A 47 2.50 4.10 -4.44
C ALA A 47 1.19 4.26 -3.65
N VAL A 48 0.93 3.43 -2.62
CA VAL A 48 -0.28 3.57 -1.80
C VAL A 48 -0.27 4.86 -0.96
N ALA A 49 0.91 5.30 -0.51
CA ALA A 49 1.07 6.55 0.25
C ALA A 49 0.94 7.80 -0.63
N VAL A 50 1.33 7.70 -1.89
CA VAL A 50 1.33 8.81 -2.84
C VAL A 50 -0.07 9.11 -3.37
N MET A 51 -0.92 8.09 -3.51
CA MET A 51 -2.17 8.20 -4.25
C MET A 51 -3.21 9.18 -3.68
N PRO A 52 -3.44 9.25 -2.36
CA PRO A 52 -4.37 10.25 -1.79
C PRO A 52 -3.98 11.69 -2.14
N ALA A 53 -2.68 11.99 -2.15
CA ALA A 53 -2.15 13.30 -2.51
C ALA A 53 -2.29 13.61 -4.00
N LEU A 54 -2.08 12.62 -4.88
CA LEU A 54 -2.28 12.79 -6.32
C LEU A 54 -3.75 13.02 -6.66
N VAL A 55 -4.67 12.28 -6.05
CA VAL A 55 -6.11 12.45 -6.25
C VAL A 55 -6.56 13.83 -5.77
N ALA A 56 -6.11 14.27 -4.60
CA ALA A 56 -6.37 15.63 -4.10
C ALA A 56 -5.80 16.71 -5.03
N ALA A 57 -4.57 16.54 -5.52
CA ALA A 57 -3.97 17.46 -6.48
C ALA A 57 -4.75 17.51 -7.80
N GLY A 58 -5.22 16.36 -8.29
CA GLY A 58 -6.07 16.28 -9.48
C GLY A 58 -7.38 17.05 -9.32
N TRP A 59 -8.03 16.93 -8.16
CA TRP A 59 -9.21 17.72 -7.83
C TRP A 59 -8.92 19.24 -7.80
N LEU A 60 -7.82 19.65 -7.14
CA LEU A 60 -7.43 21.05 -7.00
C LEU A 60 -6.99 21.71 -8.31
N LEU A 61 -6.50 20.93 -9.27
CA LEU A 61 -6.19 21.40 -10.64
C LEU A 61 -7.43 21.42 -11.55
N GLY A 62 -8.44 20.63 -11.21
CA GLY A 62 -9.65 20.42 -12.01
C GLY A 62 -10.89 21.10 -11.42
N PRO A 63 -11.93 20.36 -11.01
CA PRO A 63 -13.20 20.93 -10.55
C PRO A 63 -13.07 21.87 -9.34
N GLY A 64 -12.11 21.61 -8.45
CA GLY A 64 -11.89 22.43 -7.25
C GLY A 64 -11.17 23.74 -7.51
N ARG A 65 -10.61 23.95 -8.71
CA ARG A 65 -9.67 25.05 -9.01
C ARG A 65 -10.26 26.45 -8.84
N SER A 66 -11.58 26.59 -8.96
CA SER A 66 -12.29 27.87 -8.84
C SER A 66 -12.34 28.36 -7.39
N ALA A 67 -12.38 27.43 -6.43
CA ALA A 67 -12.45 27.74 -5.01
C ALA A 67 -11.09 27.59 -4.32
N TRP A 68 -10.24 26.66 -4.79
CA TRP A 68 -8.94 26.38 -4.18
C TRP A 68 -7.84 26.25 -5.24
N ARG A 69 -6.65 26.71 -4.92
CA ARG A 69 -5.44 26.52 -5.73
C ARG A 69 -4.54 25.48 -5.10
N LEU A 70 -3.99 24.60 -5.95
CA LEU A 70 -2.93 23.69 -5.54
C LEU A 70 -1.68 24.48 -5.14
N GLN A 71 -1.04 24.08 -4.05
CA GLN A 71 0.27 24.56 -3.59
C GLN A 71 1.36 23.51 -3.91
N PRO A 72 2.09 23.62 -5.03
CA PRO A 72 3.00 22.57 -5.49
C PRO A 72 4.15 22.27 -4.51
N GLN A 73 4.62 23.28 -3.78
CA GLN A 73 5.66 23.10 -2.77
C GLN A 73 5.18 22.20 -1.63
N GLN A 74 3.93 22.39 -1.19
CA GLN A 74 3.32 21.54 -0.16
C GLN A 74 3.12 20.12 -0.66
N LEU A 75 2.80 19.92 -1.95
CA LEU A 75 2.71 18.58 -2.55
C LEU A 75 4.01 17.79 -2.40
N VAL A 76 5.15 18.40 -2.71
CA VAL A 76 6.46 17.72 -2.58
C VAL A 76 6.74 17.33 -1.13
N VAL A 77 6.51 18.25 -0.18
CA VAL A 77 6.72 17.99 1.25
C VAL A 77 5.76 16.92 1.77
N PHE A 78 4.48 16.98 1.38
CA PHE A 78 3.46 16.01 1.76
C PHE A 78 3.80 14.61 1.24
N LEU A 79 4.24 14.49 -0.01
CA LEU A 79 4.64 13.20 -0.60
C LEU A 79 5.84 12.59 0.12
N LEU A 80 6.86 13.40 0.43
CA LEU A 80 8.01 12.94 1.21
C LEU A 80 7.59 12.47 2.60
N ALA A 81 6.72 13.24 3.27
CA ALA A 81 6.18 12.91 4.57
C ALA A 81 5.36 11.61 4.53
N ALA A 82 4.49 11.43 3.53
CA ALA A 82 3.67 10.24 3.37
C ALA A 82 4.52 8.98 3.13
N VAL A 83 5.61 9.08 2.36
CA VAL A 83 6.56 7.98 2.16
C VAL A 83 7.27 7.62 3.47
N LEU A 84 7.71 8.60 4.26
CA LEU A 84 8.32 8.36 5.57
C LEU A 84 7.35 7.71 6.56
N LEU A 85 6.10 8.18 6.61
CA LEU A 85 5.07 7.58 7.46
C LEU A 85 4.74 6.14 7.03
N LEU A 86 4.68 5.85 5.73
CA LEU A 86 4.50 4.47 5.27
C LEU A 86 5.74 3.60 5.52
N ALA A 87 6.95 4.17 5.47
CA ALA A 87 8.17 3.47 5.85
C ALA A 87 8.13 3.09 7.34
N TRP A 88 7.69 4.01 8.20
CA TRP A 88 7.43 3.72 9.61
C TRP A 88 6.43 2.57 9.78
N GLU A 89 5.27 2.61 9.11
CA GLU A 89 4.27 1.53 9.17
C GLU A 89 4.87 0.18 8.76
N ASN A 90 5.59 0.12 7.64
CA ASN A 90 6.21 -1.10 7.14
C ASN A 90 7.28 -1.66 8.09
N LEU A 91 8.14 -0.81 8.66
CA LEU A 91 9.20 -1.22 9.57
C LEU A 91 8.65 -1.63 10.93
N CYS A 92 7.64 -0.93 11.44
CA CYS A 92 6.93 -1.32 12.65
C CYS A 92 6.17 -2.64 12.46
N ASN A 93 5.59 -2.91 11.29
CA ASN A 93 4.96 -4.19 11.00
C ASN A 93 5.98 -5.34 11.10
N ASP A 94 7.14 -5.19 10.43
CA ASP A 94 8.22 -6.19 10.51
C ASP A 94 8.69 -6.38 11.97
N TYR A 95 8.79 -5.29 12.75
CA TYR A 95 9.12 -5.35 14.19
C TYR A 95 8.10 -6.10 15.04
N PHE A 96 6.82 -5.77 14.91
CA PHE A 96 5.78 -6.42 15.70
C PHE A 96 5.49 -7.85 15.24
N ASP A 97 5.70 -8.18 13.96
CA ASP A 97 5.63 -9.55 13.44
C ASP A 97 6.82 -10.38 13.97
N ALA A 98 8.04 -9.83 14.02
CA ALA A 98 9.20 -10.50 14.61
C ALA A 98 8.99 -10.89 16.08
N GLN A 99 8.28 -10.08 16.87
CA GLN A 99 7.92 -10.41 18.25
C GLN A 99 6.96 -11.61 18.38
N THR A 100 6.20 -11.94 17.33
CA THR A 100 5.25 -13.06 17.33
C THR A 100 5.82 -14.36 16.76
N GLY A 101 7.02 -14.32 16.18
CA GLY A 101 7.63 -15.47 15.49
C GLY A 101 7.18 -15.66 14.04
N ILE A 102 6.19 -14.90 13.55
CA ILE A 102 5.70 -14.97 12.15
C ILE A 102 6.81 -14.76 11.12
N ASP A 103 7.78 -13.91 11.44
CA ASP A 103 8.83 -13.51 10.50
C ASP A 103 9.94 -14.55 10.32
N ILE A 104 9.97 -15.65 11.09
CA ILE A 104 11.01 -16.70 10.98
C ILE A 104 11.11 -17.26 9.55
N ARG A 105 10.00 -17.25 8.78
CA ARG A 105 9.94 -17.69 7.38
C ARG A 105 9.83 -16.56 6.34
N LYS A 106 9.99 -15.29 6.73
CA LYS A 106 9.99 -14.14 5.81
C LYS A 106 11.41 -13.62 5.56
N PRO A 107 12.17 -14.19 4.60
CA PRO A 107 13.57 -13.80 4.34
C PRO A 107 13.74 -12.35 3.86
N HIS A 108 12.64 -11.67 3.51
CA HIS A 108 12.60 -10.28 3.09
C HIS A 108 12.19 -9.31 4.22
N SER A 109 12.01 -9.77 5.45
CA SER A 109 11.85 -8.90 6.62
C SER A 109 13.14 -8.12 6.87
N VAL A 110 13.05 -6.81 7.11
CA VAL A 110 14.25 -5.99 7.40
C VAL A 110 14.97 -6.48 8.66
N ILE A 111 14.22 -7.03 9.62
CA ILE A 111 14.78 -7.61 10.84
C ILE A 111 15.56 -8.87 10.55
N GLN A 112 15.04 -9.74 9.68
CA GLN A 112 15.76 -10.95 9.25
C GLN A 112 17.05 -10.62 8.49
N LEU A 113 17.04 -9.56 7.66
CA LEU A 113 18.22 -9.14 6.90
C LEU A 113 19.29 -8.46 7.73
N THR A 114 18.89 -7.74 8.79
CA THR A 114 19.81 -6.96 9.63
C THR A 114 20.25 -7.70 10.89
N GLY A 115 19.43 -8.63 11.40
CA GLY A 115 19.62 -9.24 12.72
C GLY A 115 19.51 -8.25 13.88
N ALA A 116 18.99 -7.03 13.64
CA ALA A 116 19.07 -5.90 14.55
C ALA A 116 17.68 -5.28 14.82
N PRO A 117 16.77 -5.99 15.50
CA PRO A 117 15.38 -5.53 15.70
C PRO A 117 15.29 -4.14 16.36
N SER A 118 16.16 -3.84 17.34
CA SER A 118 16.19 -2.53 18.00
C SER A 118 16.58 -1.39 17.06
N VAL A 119 17.50 -1.64 16.12
CA VAL A 119 17.93 -0.65 15.12
C VAL A 119 16.82 -0.40 14.10
N VAL A 120 16.16 -1.47 13.65
CA VAL A 120 15.00 -1.35 12.74
C VAL A 120 13.88 -0.56 13.39
N PHE A 121 13.57 -0.84 14.66
CA PHE A 121 12.55 -0.10 15.40
C PHE A 121 12.94 1.38 15.59
N PHE A 122 14.18 1.67 15.94
CA PHE A 122 14.67 3.06 16.00
C PHE A 122 14.53 3.78 14.66
N GLY A 123 14.91 3.11 13.55
CA GLY A 123 14.73 3.64 12.20
C GLY A 123 13.27 3.90 11.85
N ALA A 124 12.37 3.01 12.27
CA ALA A 124 10.92 3.21 12.12
C ALA A 124 10.45 4.48 12.86
N GLN A 125 10.85 4.65 14.12
CA GLN A 125 10.48 5.83 14.91
C GLN A 125 11.07 7.12 14.33
N LEU A 126 12.29 7.08 13.79
CA LEU A 126 12.88 8.22 13.10
C LEU A 126 12.07 8.60 11.85
N CYS A 127 11.64 7.61 11.05
CA CYS A 127 10.75 7.86 9.91
C CYS A 127 9.42 8.48 10.34
N CYS A 128 8.84 8.01 11.46
CA CYS A 128 7.60 8.56 12.02
C CYS A 128 7.78 10.03 12.41
N VAL A 129 8.79 10.33 13.23
CA VAL A 129 9.06 11.70 13.71
C VAL A 129 9.34 12.63 12.54
N LEU A 130 10.21 12.25 11.60
CA LEU A 130 10.50 13.07 10.43
C LEU A 130 9.26 13.27 9.55
N GLY A 131 8.46 12.22 9.32
CA GLY A 131 7.20 12.31 8.58
C GLY A 131 6.20 13.28 9.24
N LEU A 132 6.02 13.18 10.56
CA LEU A 132 5.14 14.08 11.32
C LEU A 132 5.64 15.53 11.35
N LEU A 133 6.95 15.76 11.44
CA LEU A 133 7.53 17.11 11.36
C LEU A 133 7.29 17.75 9.99
N LEU A 134 7.43 16.99 8.91
CA LEU A 134 7.10 17.49 7.57
C LEU A 134 5.60 17.74 7.41
N MET A 135 4.73 16.88 7.95
CA MET A 135 3.28 17.14 7.98
C MET A 135 2.95 18.38 8.82
N ALA A 136 3.65 18.63 9.92
CA ALA A 136 3.49 19.82 10.74
C ALA A 136 3.91 21.09 9.98
N GLN A 137 4.99 21.03 9.21
CA GLN A 137 5.40 22.12 8.32
C GLN A 137 4.29 22.44 7.29
N VAL A 138 3.69 21.42 6.67
CA VAL A 138 2.56 21.62 5.75
C VAL A 138 1.37 22.22 6.49
N ALA A 139 1.04 21.72 7.70
CA ALA A 139 -0.06 22.21 8.51
C ALA A 139 0.10 23.67 8.95
N MET A 140 1.32 24.11 9.26
CA MET A 140 1.62 25.52 9.58
C MET A 140 1.34 26.46 8.41
N ALA A 141 1.52 25.98 7.19
CA ALA A 141 1.26 26.73 5.97
C ALA A 141 -0.17 26.53 5.43
N SER A 142 -0.97 25.67 6.05
CA SER A 142 -2.33 25.33 5.63
C SER A 142 -3.32 25.36 6.81
N SER A 143 -3.55 24.21 7.46
CA SER A 143 -4.41 24.07 8.62
C SER A 143 -3.93 22.96 9.56
N TRP A 144 -4.05 23.19 10.87
CA TRP A 144 -3.73 22.20 11.91
C TRP A 144 -4.62 20.94 11.83
N TRP A 145 -5.80 21.02 11.20
CA TRP A 145 -6.67 19.85 10.96
C TRP A 145 -5.98 18.76 10.12
N LEU A 146 -5.01 19.13 9.28
CA LEU A 146 -4.15 18.17 8.57
C LEU A 146 -3.50 17.19 9.55
N LEU A 147 -2.90 17.71 10.63
CA LEU A 147 -2.22 16.88 11.61
C LEU A 147 -3.19 15.94 12.33
N VAL A 148 -4.40 16.40 12.65
CA VAL A 148 -5.43 15.53 13.25
C VAL A 148 -5.76 14.35 12.34
N LEU A 149 -5.95 14.61 11.04
CA LEU A 149 -6.29 13.59 10.05
C LEU A 149 -5.12 12.62 9.83
N VAL A 150 -3.89 13.12 9.75
CA VAL A 150 -2.68 12.29 9.65
C VAL A 150 -2.52 11.42 10.89
N LEU A 151 -2.66 11.98 12.09
CA LEU A 151 -2.55 11.23 13.34
C LEU A 151 -3.64 10.16 13.45
N ALA A 152 -4.86 10.44 12.98
CA ALA A 152 -5.92 9.45 12.90
C ALA A 152 -5.57 8.30 11.92
N ALA A 153 -4.95 8.61 10.77
CA ALA A 153 -4.47 7.60 9.83
C ALA A 153 -3.33 6.75 10.41
N CYS A 154 -2.34 7.38 11.07
CA CYS A 154 -1.27 6.69 11.81
C CYS A 154 -1.81 5.83 12.95
N CYS A 155 -2.87 6.29 13.64
CA CYS A 155 -3.56 5.49 14.65
C CYS A 155 -4.16 4.23 14.02
N CYS A 156 -4.79 4.32 12.84
CA CYS A 156 -5.30 3.14 12.13
C CYS A 156 -4.19 2.12 11.82
N GLY A 157 -3.03 2.58 11.36
CA GLY A 157 -1.90 1.69 11.09
C GLY A 157 -1.29 1.08 12.36
N TYR A 158 -1.15 1.86 13.44
CA TYR A 158 -0.76 1.29 14.74
C TYR A 158 -1.78 0.25 15.24
N LEU A 159 -3.08 0.54 15.17
CA LEU A 159 -4.14 -0.41 15.56
C LEU A 159 -4.11 -1.69 14.73
N TYR A 160 -3.72 -1.59 13.46
CA TYR A 160 -3.58 -2.73 12.56
C TYR A 160 -2.51 -3.72 13.05
N GLN A 161 -1.32 -3.24 13.43
CA GLN A 161 -0.14 -4.09 13.69
C GLN A 161 0.36 -4.15 15.14
N GLY A 162 0.11 -3.10 15.92
CA GLY A 162 0.70 -2.90 17.25
C GLY A 162 -0.05 -3.58 18.41
N PRO A 163 0.66 -4.03 19.45
CA PRO A 163 0.04 -4.52 20.70
C PRO A 163 -0.62 -3.38 21.49
N PRO A 164 -1.69 -3.64 22.27
CA PRO A 164 -2.32 -4.95 22.46
C PRO A 164 -3.35 -5.31 21.37
N PHE A 165 -3.70 -4.40 20.47
CA PHE A 165 -4.87 -4.56 19.60
C PHE A 165 -4.66 -5.54 18.44
N ARG A 166 -3.59 -5.34 17.65
CA ARG A 166 -3.25 -6.18 16.49
C ARG A 166 -4.46 -6.51 15.61
N LEU A 167 -5.27 -5.50 15.27
CA LEU A 167 -6.56 -5.71 14.58
C LEU A 167 -6.41 -6.38 13.21
N GLY A 168 -5.25 -6.25 12.56
CA GLY A 168 -4.91 -7.01 11.35
C GLY A 168 -4.87 -8.53 11.57
N TYR A 169 -4.49 -8.98 12.76
CA TYR A 169 -4.53 -10.39 13.16
C TYR A 169 -5.97 -10.86 13.41
N GLN A 170 -6.86 -9.93 13.71
CA GLN A 170 -8.28 -10.16 13.93
C GLN A 170 -9.11 -10.01 12.64
N GLY A 171 -8.47 -9.85 11.48
CA GLY A 171 -9.14 -9.73 10.18
C GLY A 171 -9.86 -8.39 9.96
N LEU A 172 -9.42 -7.33 10.65
CA LEU A 172 -9.95 -5.96 10.51
C LEU A 172 -8.98 -5.04 9.76
N GLY A 173 -7.97 -5.58 9.08
CA GLY A 173 -6.98 -4.79 8.36
C GLY A 173 -7.55 -4.05 7.16
N GLU A 174 -8.46 -4.67 6.42
CA GLU A 174 -9.06 -4.11 5.22
C GLU A 174 -9.91 -2.87 5.51
N PRO A 175 -10.83 -2.86 6.51
CA PRO A 175 -11.53 -1.64 6.92
C PRO A 175 -10.59 -0.52 7.41
N LEU A 176 -9.56 -0.84 8.19
CA LEU A 176 -8.58 0.15 8.68
C LEU A 176 -7.79 0.76 7.53
N CYS A 177 -7.35 -0.07 6.58
CA CYS A 177 -6.65 0.34 5.38
C CYS A 177 -7.52 1.27 4.52
N TRP A 178 -8.80 0.90 4.31
CA TRP A 178 -9.73 1.74 3.57
C TRP A 178 -9.97 3.10 4.26
N LEU A 179 -10.16 3.09 5.59
CA LEU A 179 -10.37 4.31 6.37
C LEU A 179 -9.14 5.25 6.33
N ALA A 180 -7.94 4.70 6.51
CA ALA A 180 -6.70 5.44 6.54
C ALA A 180 -6.36 6.08 5.18
N PHE A 181 -6.37 5.28 4.10
CA PHE A 181 -5.97 5.74 2.78
C PHE A 181 -7.10 6.40 1.98
N GLY A 182 -8.36 6.20 2.37
CA GLY A 182 -9.51 6.84 1.75
C GLY A 182 -9.78 8.20 2.40
N PRO A 183 -10.84 8.31 3.22
CA PRO A 183 -11.29 9.61 3.71
C PRO A 183 -10.23 10.37 4.50
N LEU A 184 -9.44 9.71 5.35
CA LEU A 184 -8.48 10.39 6.22
C LEU A 184 -7.31 11.00 5.44
N ALA A 185 -6.56 10.17 4.69
CA ALA A 185 -5.43 10.65 3.91
C ALA A 185 -5.85 11.60 2.78
N THR A 186 -6.98 11.35 2.11
CA THR A 186 -7.49 12.26 1.07
C THR A 186 -7.95 13.59 1.68
N ALA A 187 -8.59 13.61 2.84
CA ALA A 187 -8.94 14.85 3.53
C ALA A 187 -7.68 15.62 3.98
N ALA A 188 -6.69 14.92 4.53
CA ALA A 188 -5.42 15.54 4.93
C ALA A 188 -4.72 16.19 3.73
N ALA A 189 -4.72 15.51 2.57
CA ALA A 189 -4.17 16.05 1.34
C ALA A 189 -4.99 17.24 0.79
N LEU A 190 -6.33 17.18 0.79
CA LEU A 190 -7.14 18.32 0.35
C LEU A 190 -6.89 19.56 1.19
N VAL A 191 -6.89 19.41 2.52
CA VAL A 191 -6.60 20.48 3.47
C VAL A 191 -5.18 21.00 3.32
N GLY A 192 -4.22 20.08 3.18
CA GLY A 192 -2.79 20.37 3.19
C GLY A 192 -2.18 20.73 1.86
N LEU A 193 -2.92 20.72 0.76
CA LEU A 193 -2.40 21.05 -0.57
C LEU A 193 -3.17 22.21 -1.21
N GLY A 194 -4.36 22.52 -0.70
CA GLY A 194 -5.19 23.61 -1.20
C GLY A 194 -4.92 24.90 -0.43
N ALA A 195 -5.05 26.03 -1.12
CA ALA A 195 -5.24 27.34 -0.52
C ALA A 195 -6.44 28.04 -1.18
N PRO A 196 -7.14 28.95 -0.47
CA PRO A 196 -8.22 29.72 -1.07
C PRO A 196 -7.78 30.42 -2.36
N ALA A 197 -8.62 30.41 -3.39
CA ALA A 197 -8.36 31.18 -4.59
C ALA A 197 -8.38 32.70 -4.29
N PRO A 198 -7.62 33.53 -5.02
CA PRO A 198 -7.61 34.98 -4.82
C PRO A 198 -9.02 35.58 -4.91
N GLY A 199 -9.36 36.40 -3.91
CA GLY A 199 -10.69 37.02 -3.80
C GLY A 199 -11.70 36.21 -3.01
N LEU A 200 -11.38 34.99 -2.56
CA LEU A 200 -12.18 34.25 -1.58
C LEU A 200 -11.56 34.42 -0.19
N GLU A 201 -12.32 34.98 0.75
CA GLU A 201 -11.93 35.00 2.15
C GLU A 201 -12.10 33.60 2.75
N GLY A 202 -11.03 33.07 3.34
CA GLY A 202 -11.02 31.75 3.96
C GLY A 202 -9.73 31.51 4.73
N GLY A 203 -9.77 30.58 5.70
CA GLY A 203 -8.59 30.17 6.48
C GLY A 203 -7.46 29.60 5.59
N GLY A 204 -6.26 29.49 6.15
CA GLY A 204 -5.02 29.24 5.41
C GLY A 204 -4.89 27.95 4.60
N GLY A 205 -5.90 27.07 4.52
CA GLY A 205 -5.80 25.75 3.89
C GLY A 205 -6.95 25.39 2.94
N GLY A 206 -6.88 24.19 2.38
CA GLY A 206 -7.87 23.67 1.43
C GLY A 206 -9.15 23.16 2.10
N PRO A 207 -10.04 22.50 1.34
CA PRO A 207 -11.36 22.13 1.85
C PRO A 207 -11.28 21.04 2.93
N LEU A 208 -11.70 21.38 4.15
CA LEU A 208 -12.03 20.40 5.19
C LEU A 208 -13.45 19.87 4.97
N ASN A 209 -13.64 19.03 3.96
CA ASN A 209 -14.91 18.40 3.64
C ASN A 209 -14.76 16.88 3.59
N LEU A 210 -15.16 16.21 4.67
CA LEU A 210 -15.07 14.75 4.76
C LEU A 210 -15.97 14.02 3.75
N SER A 211 -17.08 14.62 3.32
CA SER A 211 -17.93 14.03 2.29
C SER A 211 -17.21 14.01 0.94
N LEU A 212 -16.63 15.15 0.53
CA LEU A 212 -15.79 15.25 -0.67
C LEU A 212 -14.57 14.32 -0.59
N ALA A 213 -13.87 14.33 0.53
CA ALA A 213 -12.71 13.46 0.74
C ALA A 213 -13.09 11.97 0.66
N SER A 214 -14.25 11.59 1.19
CA SER A 214 -14.77 10.23 1.09
C SER A 214 -15.11 9.88 -0.36
N GLN A 215 -15.77 10.77 -1.10
CA GLN A 215 -16.10 10.55 -2.51
C GLN A 215 -14.84 10.37 -3.36
N LEU A 216 -13.85 11.26 -3.21
CA LEU A 216 -12.59 11.19 -3.95
C LEU A 216 -11.72 10.00 -3.52
N GLY A 217 -11.67 9.69 -2.23
CA GLY A 217 -10.77 8.67 -1.68
C GLY A 217 -11.32 7.24 -1.74
N CYS A 218 -12.64 7.03 -1.77
CA CYS A 218 -13.22 5.70 -1.57
C CYS A 218 -12.84 4.68 -2.65
N GLY A 219 -12.84 5.06 -3.92
CA GLY A 219 -12.45 4.18 -5.03
C GLY A 219 -10.96 3.81 -4.99
N PRO A 220 -10.04 4.80 -4.99
CA PRO A 220 -8.61 4.56 -4.85
C PRO A 220 -8.24 3.78 -3.58
N ALA A 221 -8.93 4.03 -2.46
CA ALA A 221 -8.72 3.30 -1.22
C ALA A 221 -9.18 1.84 -1.31
N LEU A 222 -10.27 1.53 -2.00
CA LEU A 222 -10.65 0.14 -2.29
C LEU A 222 -9.58 -0.59 -3.11
N ALA A 223 -8.95 0.09 -4.07
CA ALA A 223 -7.83 -0.47 -4.81
C ALA A 223 -6.60 -0.71 -3.92
N THR A 224 -6.31 0.19 -2.98
CA THR A 224 -5.27 -0.01 -1.95
C THR A 224 -5.61 -1.17 -1.00
N THR A 225 -6.85 -1.26 -0.53
CA THR A 225 -7.33 -2.37 0.30
C THR A 225 -7.25 -3.71 -0.42
N LEU A 226 -7.48 -3.74 -1.74
CA LEU A 226 -7.30 -4.92 -2.55
C LEU A 226 -5.84 -5.41 -2.56
N VAL A 227 -4.85 -4.51 -2.50
CA VAL A 227 -3.43 -4.88 -2.36
C VAL A 227 -3.21 -5.65 -1.06
N LEU A 228 -3.74 -5.13 0.06
CA LEU A 228 -3.68 -5.80 1.37
C LEU A 228 -4.39 -7.15 1.34
N PHE A 229 -5.62 -7.19 0.83
CA PHE A 229 -6.43 -8.41 0.72
C PHE A 229 -5.71 -9.49 -0.10
N CYS A 230 -5.13 -9.13 -1.25
CA CYS A 230 -4.35 -10.06 -2.07
C CYS A 230 -3.06 -10.54 -1.39
N SER A 231 -2.52 -9.80 -0.44
CA SER A 231 -1.30 -10.19 0.27
C SER A 231 -1.49 -11.47 1.12
N HIS A 232 -2.71 -11.73 1.59
CA HIS A 232 -3.02 -12.87 2.45
C HIS A 232 -3.10 -14.23 1.73
N PHE A 233 -3.35 -14.25 0.42
CA PHE A 233 -3.66 -15.50 -0.31
C PHE A 233 -2.55 -16.56 -0.26
N HIS A 234 -1.30 -16.14 -0.32
CA HIS A 234 -0.17 -17.07 -0.36
C HIS A 234 0.36 -17.46 1.02
N GLN A 235 -0.14 -16.85 2.10
CA GLN A 235 0.38 -17.00 3.47
C GLN A 235 -0.65 -17.57 4.45
N VAL A 236 -1.78 -18.12 3.96
CA VAL A 236 -2.90 -18.53 4.82
C VAL A 236 -2.47 -19.52 5.91
N GLU A 237 -1.73 -20.57 5.55
CA GLU A 237 -1.30 -21.61 6.49
C GLU A 237 -0.30 -21.06 7.51
N ASP A 238 0.65 -20.25 7.07
CA ASP A 238 1.65 -19.61 7.93
C ASP A 238 1.06 -18.59 8.90
N ASP A 239 0.12 -17.75 8.43
CA ASP A 239 -0.58 -16.76 9.24
C ASP A 239 -1.38 -17.44 10.37
N VAL A 240 -2.06 -18.55 10.06
CA VAL A 240 -2.85 -19.32 11.04
C VAL A 240 -1.97 -19.91 12.14
N ALA A 241 -0.81 -20.46 11.78
CA ALA A 241 0.11 -21.09 12.72
C ALA A 241 0.58 -20.13 13.84
N HIS A 242 0.46 -18.82 13.61
CA HIS A 242 0.86 -17.77 14.55
C HIS A 242 -0.31 -16.87 14.98
N GLY A 243 -1.56 -17.34 14.83
CA GLY A 243 -2.74 -16.68 15.38
C GLY A 243 -3.33 -15.54 14.53
N LYS A 244 -2.81 -15.29 13.33
CA LYS A 244 -3.37 -14.30 12.39
C LYS A 244 -4.53 -14.91 11.60
N ARG A 245 -5.72 -14.33 11.75
CA ARG A 245 -6.98 -14.77 11.14
C ARG A 245 -7.51 -13.73 10.16
N SER A 246 -6.87 -13.64 8.99
CA SER A 246 -7.24 -12.71 7.92
C SER A 246 -8.63 -13.02 7.31
N PRO A 247 -9.27 -12.09 6.58
CA PRO A 247 -10.53 -12.37 5.89
C PRO A 247 -10.42 -13.51 4.88
N VAL A 248 -9.27 -13.62 4.17
CA VAL A 248 -9.02 -14.72 3.23
C VAL A 248 -9.03 -16.07 3.95
N GLN A 249 -8.45 -16.14 5.15
CA GLN A 249 -8.48 -17.33 5.98
C GLN A 249 -9.90 -17.67 6.45
N ARG A 250 -10.68 -16.67 6.92
CA ARG A 250 -12.05 -16.87 7.42
C ARG A 250 -13.04 -17.31 6.34
N LEU A 251 -12.90 -16.75 5.14
CA LEU A 251 -13.77 -17.05 4.00
C LEU A 251 -13.33 -18.31 3.25
N GLY A 252 -12.04 -18.67 3.34
CA GLY A 252 -11.38 -19.61 2.45
C GLY A 252 -10.98 -18.97 1.11
N THR A 253 -9.91 -19.49 0.51
CA THR A 253 -9.29 -18.88 -0.69
C THR A 253 -10.23 -18.80 -1.89
N GLY A 254 -11.16 -19.75 -2.06
CA GLY A 254 -12.12 -19.74 -3.17
C GLY A 254 -13.14 -18.61 -3.08
N ARG A 255 -13.83 -18.47 -1.93
CA ARG A 255 -14.77 -17.36 -1.70
C ARG A 255 -14.05 -16.01 -1.71
N ALA A 256 -12.85 -15.95 -1.12
CA ALA A 256 -12.03 -14.76 -1.16
C ALA A 256 -11.66 -14.35 -2.60
N ALA A 257 -11.27 -15.30 -3.46
CA ALA A 257 -10.96 -15.01 -4.86
C ALA A 257 -12.19 -14.48 -5.62
N ALA A 258 -13.39 -14.96 -5.30
CA ALA A 258 -14.64 -14.49 -5.90
C ALA A 258 -14.98 -13.03 -5.51
N LEU A 259 -14.40 -12.49 -4.43
CA LEU A 259 -14.59 -11.08 -4.04
C LEU A 259 -13.68 -10.11 -4.81
N VAL A 260 -12.59 -10.59 -5.42
CA VAL A 260 -11.62 -9.73 -6.13
C VAL A 260 -12.26 -8.90 -7.26
N PRO A 261 -13.13 -9.47 -8.12
CA PRO A 261 -13.87 -8.66 -9.10
C PRO A 261 -14.78 -7.61 -8.45
N CYS A 262 -15.35 -7.89 -7.27
CA CYS A 262 -16.19 -6.94 -6.55
C CYS A 262 -15.37 -5.74 -6.04
N PHE A 263 -14.17 -5.95 -5.52
CA PHE A 263 -13.26 -4.85 -5.15
C PHE A 263 -12.98 -3.92 -6.33
N VAL A 264 -12.65 -4.50 -7.50
CA VAL A 264 -12.37 -3.75 -8.72
C VAL A 264 -13.61 -3.00 -9.20
N ALA A 265 -14.77 -3.68 -9.24
CA ALA A 265 -16.03 -3.07 -9.67
C ALA A 265 -16.45 -1.92 -8.74
N LEU A 266 -16.37 -2.10 -7.42
CA LEU A 266 -16.72 -1.07 -6.45
C LEU A 266 -15.75 0.12 -6.51
N ALA A 267 -14.45 -0.11 -6.72
CA ALA A 267 -13.48 0.96 -6.91
C ALA A 267 -13.83 1.83 -8.12
N LEU A 268 -14.14 1.20 -9.26
CA LEU A 268 -14.53 1.92 -10.48
C LEU A 268 -15.90 2.57 -10.37
N LEU A 269 -16.88 1.91 -9.76
CA LEU A 269 -18.22 2.47 -9.56
C LEU A 269 -18.18 3.72 -8.68
N ALA A 270 -17.33 3.73 -7.65
CA ALA A 270 -17.11 4.89 -6.80
C ALA A 270 -16.62 6.12 -7.58
N GLU A 271 -15.92 5.93 -8.70
CA GLU A 271 -15.40 6.99 -9.56
C GLU A 271 -16.39 7.35 -10.69
N VAL A 272 -17.15 6.37 -11.20
CA VAL A 272 -18.14 6.56 -12.28
C VAL A 272 -19.42 7.24 -11.78
N VAL A 273 -19.93 6.84 -10.61
CA VAL A 273 -21.22 7.34 -10.09
C VAL A 273 -21.24 8.87 -9.92
N PRO A 274 -20.22 9.53 -9.35
CA PRO A 274 -20.21 10.99 -9.23
C PRO A 274 -20.25 11.73 -10.57
N VAL A 275 -19.66 11.15 -11.63
CA VAL A 275 -19.72 11.70 -12.99
C VAL A 275 -21.12 11.56 -13.57
N ALA A 276 -21.74 10.38 -13.42
CA ALA A 276 -23.04 10.07 -14.00
C ALA A 276 -24.22 10.79 -13.30
N TRP A 277 -24.11 11.06 -11.99
CA TRP A 277 -25.18 11.67 -11.19
C TRP A 277 -25.18 13.21 -11.26
N GLY A 278 -24.37 13.82 -12.12
CA GLY A 278 -24.33 15.28 -12.29
C GLY A 278 -23.69 16.03 -11.11
N GLY A 279 -22.86 15.36 -10.29
CA GLY A 279 -22.21 15.92 -9.10
C GLY A 279 -21.08 16.92 -9.38
N GLY A 280 -21.01 17.51 -10.58
CA GLY A 280 -19.96 18.46 -10.98
C GLY A 280 -18.61 17.82 -11.28
N TRP A 281 -18.52 16.49 -11.37
CA TRP A 281 -17.30 15.79 -11.77
C TRP A 281 -17.13 15.79 -13.29
N PRO A 282 -15.92 15.98 -13.81
CA PRO A 282 -15.69 16.12 -15.23
C PRO A 282 -15.76 14.74 -15.90
N PRO A 283 -16.29 14.61 -17.14
CA PRO A 283 -16.31 13.34 -17.87
C PRO A 283 -14.93 12.70 -18.04
N THR A 284 -13.87 13.51 -18.03
CA THR A 284 -12.48 13.05 -18.08
C THR A 284 -12.07 12.20 -16.87
N ALA A 285 -12.76 12.28 -15.74
CA ALA A 285 -12.54 11.37 -14.60
C ALA A 285 -12.81 9.90 -14.95
N LEU A 286 -13.62 9.62 -15.99
CA LEU A 286 -13.89 8.27 -16.49
C LEU A 286 -12.66 7.61 -17.14
N LEU A 287 -11.55 8.34 -17.34
CA LEU A 287 -10.26 7.72 -17.71
C LEU A 287 -9.87 6.61 -16.73
N ALA A 288 -10.29 6.69 -15.46
CA ALA A 288 -10.05 5.65 -14.48
C ALA A 288 -10.61 4.27 -14.88
N VAL A 289 -11.68 4.22 -15.70
CA VAL A 289 -12.26 2.97 -16.23
C VAL A 289 -11.27 2.21 -17.11
N ALA A 290 -10.34 2.91 -17.77
CA ALA A 290 -9.29 2.29 -18.57
C ALA A 290 -8.27 1.49 -17.74
N SER A 291 -8.36 1.54 -16.39
CA SER A 291 -7.60 0.65 -15.51
C SER A 291 -8.18 -0.77 -15.42
N PHE A 292 -9.42 -1.01 -15.85
CA PHE A 292 -10.05 -2.34 -15.75
C PHE A 292 -9.26 -3.47 -16.44
N PRO A 293 -8.75 -3.31 -17.68
CA PRO A 293 -7.91 -4.35 -18.32
C PRO A 293 -6.66 -4.72 -17.49
N VAL A 294 -6.15 -3.80 -16.67
CA VAL A 294 -4.99 -4.04 -15.79
C VAL A 294 -5.34 -4.97 -14.63
N ALA A 295 -6.60 -4.99 -14.18
CA ALA A 295 -7.08 -5.89 -13.13
C ALA A 295 -7.39 -7.31 -13.63
N VAL A 296 -7.62 -7.50 -14.93
CA VAL A 296 -8.01 -8.80 -15.51
C VAL A 296 -7.01 -9.93 -15.23
N PRO A 297 -5.67 -9.73 -15.33
CA PRO A 297 -4.70 -10.75 -14.95
C PRO A 297 -4.82 -11.20 -13.49
N LEU A 298 -5.06 -10.27 -12.56
CA LEU A 298 -5.26 -10.58 -11.14
C LEU A 298 -6.50 -11.46 -10.94
N ILE A 299 -7.63 -11.03 -11.52
CA ILE A 299 -8.91 -11.73 -11.43
C ILE A 299 -8.78 -13.16 -11.97
N ARG A 300 -8.15 -13.32 -13.15
CA ARG A 300 -7.95 -14.64 -13.77
C ARG A 300 -6.99 -15.52 -12.95
N LEU A 301 -5.90 -14.95 -12.44
CA LEU A 301 -4.91 -15.67 -11.63
C LEU A 301 -5.55 -16.24 -10.37
N LEU A 302 -6.21 -15.40 -9.58
CA LEU A 302 -6.84 -15.84 -8.33
C LEU A 302 -8.05 -16.72 -8.61
N GLY A 303 -8.90 -16.39 -9.58
CA GLY A 303 -10.06 -17.21 -9.93
C GLY A 303 -9.71 -18.66 -10.33
N ARG A 304 -8.56 -18.88 -10.98
CA ARG A 304 -8.13 -20.23 -11.42
C ARG A 304 -7.20 -20.94 -10.45
N HIS A 305 -6.38 -20.19 -9.72
CA HIS A 305 -5.24 -20.76 -8.98
C HIS A 305 -5.23 -20.37 -7.48
N HIS A 306 -6.34 -19.90 -6.91
CA HIS A 306 -6.43 -19.54 -5.47
C HIS A 306 -5.99 -20.65 -4.50
N HIS A 307 -5.99 -21.92 -4.92
CA HIS A 307 -5.56 -23.07 -4.14
C HIS A 307 -4.07 -23.41 -4.31
N GLN A 308 -3.30 -22.60 -5.05
CA GLN A 308 -1.87 -22.85 -5.35
C GLN A 308 -1.01 -21.67 -4.87
N PRO A 309 -0.63 -21.63 -3.57
CA PRO A 309 0.09 -20.50 -2.95
C PRO A 309 1.30 -20.00 -3.75
N GLU A 310 2.12 -20.93 -4.26
CA GLU A 310 3.32 -20.59 -5.04
C GLU A 310 3.01 -19.86 -6.34
N ARG A 311 1.91 -20.20 -7.03
CA ARG A 311 1.51 -19.52 -8.28
C ARG A 311 0.93 -18.14 -8.03
N ILE A 312 0.32 -17.91 -6.86
CA ILE A 312 -0.39 -16.67 -6.53
C ILE A 312 0.40 -15.72 -5.63
N ARG A 313 1.66 -16.05 -5.29
CA ARG A 313 2.54 -15.22 -4.43
C ARG A 313 2.72 -13.78 -4.90
N HIS A 314 2.56 -13.54 -6.21
CA HIS A 314 2.69 -12.21 -6.81
C HIS A 314 1.36 -11.47 -7.01
N SER A 315 0.23 -12.03 -6.57
CA SER A 315 -1.11 -11.42 -6.74
C SER A 315 -1.20 -9.99 -6.19
N LYS A 316 -0.60 -9.72 -5.03
CA LYS A 316 -0.52 -8.35 -4.47
C LYS A 316 0.13 -7.33 -5.40
N PHE A 317 1.10 -7.73 -6.23
CA PHE A 317 1.75 -6.82 -7.18
C PHE A 317 0.87 -6.56 -8.41
N LEU A 318 0.02 -7.52 -8.80
CA LEU A 318 -0.99 -7.26 -9.83
C LEU A 318 -2.08 -6.31 -9.30
N ALA A 319 -2.50 -6.49 -8.05
CA ALA A 319 -3.41 -5.56 -7.36
C ALA A 319 -2.79 -4.15 -7.27
N LEU A 320 -1.50 -4.06 -6.94
CA LEU A 320 -0.79 -2.80 -6.90
C LEU A 320 -0.72 -2.11 -8.27
N ARG A 321 -0.48 -2.86 -9.35
CA ARG A 321 -0.49 -2.29 -10.71
C ARG A 321 -1.85 -1.72 -11.05
N PHE A 322 -2.93 -2.41 -10.69
CA PHE A 322 -4.28 -1.87 -10.83
C PHE A 322 -4.44 -0.59 -10.00
N GLN A 323 -4.09 -0.60 -8.71
CA GLN A 323 -4.16 0.57 -7.83
C GLN A 323 -3.39 1.77 -8.38
N MET A 324 -2.18 1.57 -8.87
CA MET A 324 -1.34 2.61 -9.48
C MET A 324 -2.00 3.21 -10.72
N VAL A 325 -2.40 2.35 -11.67
CA VAL A 325 -2.98 2.81 -12.95
C VAL A 325 -4.33 3.48 -12.72
N ASN A 326 -5.19 2.90 -11.88
CA ASN A 326 -6.48 3.47 -11.49
C ASN A 326 -6.30 4.87 -10.88
N GLY A 327 -5.50 5.00 -9.83
CA GLY A 327 -5.34 6.29 -9.16
C GLY A 327 -4.66 7.37 -10.01
N VAL A 328 -3.69 7.02 -10.87
CA VAL A 328 -3.07 7.97 -11.81
C VAL A 328 -4.05 8.43 -12.88
N LEU A 329 -4.80 7.50 -13.49
CA LEU A 329 -5.80 7.85 -14.50
C LEU A 329 -6.94 8.66 -13.91
N PHE A 330 -7.35 8.35 -12.67
CA PHE A 330 -8.38 9.08 -11.97
C PHE A 330 -7.93 10.50 -11.60
N ALA A 331 -6.76 10.65 -10.97
CA ALA A 331 -6.18 11.95 -10.62
C ALA A 331 -5.94 12.82 -11.88
N GLY A 332 -5.39 12.22 -12.94
CA GLY A 332 -5.19 12.90 -14.23
C GLY A 332 -6.51 13.29 -14.89
N GLY A 333 -7.50 12.41 -14.85
CA GLY A 333 -8.86 12.67 -15.35
C GLY A 333 -9.53 13.84 -14.65
N LEU A 334 -9.41 13.95 -13.32
CA LEU A 334 -9.87 15.12 -12.57
C LEU A 334 -9.15 16.39 -13.02
N ALA A 335 -7.82 16.37 -13.10
CA ALA A 335 -7.02 17.54 -13.48
C ALA A 335 -7.36 18.06 -14.88
N LEU A 336 -7.51 17.15 -15.86
CA LEU A 336 -7.86 17.50 -17.25
C LEU A 336 -9.24 18.16 -17.36
N GLY A 337 -10.16 17.88 -16.45
CA GLY A 337 -11.47 18.51 -16.41
C GLY A 337 -11.42 20.03 -16.18
N GLY A 338 -10.34 20.53 -15.59
CA GLY A 338 -10.09 21.97 -15.46
C GLY A 338 -9.80 22.64 -16.81
N LEU A 339 -9.25 21.91 -17.78
CA LEU A 339 -8.92 22.44 -19.10
C LEU A 339 -10.16 22.56 -20.00
N SER A 340 -11.12 21.64 -19.88
CA SER A 340 -12.35 21.63 -20.70
C SER A 340 -13.35 22.74 -20.36
N VAL A 341 -13.17 23.44 -19.24
CA VAL A 341 -14.03 24.58 -18.83
C VAL A 341 -13.37 25.93 -19.13
N ALA A 342 -12.13 25.92 -19.65
CA ALA A 342 -11.37 27.14 -19.97
C ALA A 342 -11.43 27.51 -21.47
N SER A 343 -12.17 26.75 -22.28
CA SER A 343 -12.45 26.98 -23.70
C SER A 343 -13.93 27.29 -23.90
#